data_AF-A0A2S5GU27-F1
#
_entry.id   AF-A0A2S5GU27-F1
#
_cell.length_a   1.000
_cell.length_b   1.000
_cell.length_c   1.000
_cell.angle_alpha   90.00
_cell.angle_beta   90.00
_cell.angle_gamma   90.00
#
_symmetry.space_group_name_H-M   'P 1'
#
loop_
_entity.id
_entity.type
_entity.pdbx_description
1 polymer ?
#
loop_
_entity_poly.entity_id
_entity_poly.type
_entity_poly.pdbx_seq_one_letter_code
_entity_poly.pdbx_strand_id
1 'polypeptide(L)' 'MTENGILAQVPGPFIAQASQTLPPAAGAEDRDYDVVIEAGHLGTVRVTFRKQKAKRGKHSHWFWRPYRAEQA' A
#
# COMPACT_ATOMS: atom_id res chain seq x y z
N MET A 1 -15.19 -8.57 10.40
CA MET A 1 -13.96 -8.92 9.66
C MET A 1 -13.14 -7.65 9.54
N THR A 2 -11.89 -7.65 9.99
CA THR A 2 -11.03 -6.46 9.97
C THR A 2 -10.82 -6.00 8.54
N GLU A 3 -11.15 -4.75 8.21
CA GLU A 3 -10.95 -4.15 6.88
C GLU A 3 -9.50 -4.30 6.37
N ASN A 4 -8.57 -4.46 7.30
CA ASN A 4 -7.12 -4.51 7.08
C ASN A 4 -6.62 -5.90 6.61
N GLY A 5 -7.45 -6.94 6.72
CA GLY A 5 -7.04 -8.33 6.44
C GLY A 5 -5.79 -8.76 7.23
N ILE A 6 -4.81 -9.33 6.54
CA ILE A 6 -3.52 -9.78 7.13
C ILE A 6 -2.44 -8.70 7.12
N LEU A 7 -2.76 -7.43 6.80
CA LEU A 7 -1.77 -6.36 6.64
C LEU A 7 -0.86 -6.19 7.87
N ALA A 8 -1.41 -6.35 9.08
CA ALA A 8 -0.65 -6.24 10.32
C ALA A 8 0.44 -7.32 10.48
N GLN A 9 0.35 -8.42 9.72
CA GLN A 9 1.33 -9.50 9.71
C GLN A 9 2.42 -9.27 8.66
N VAL A 10 2.14 -8.49 7.60
CA VAL A 10 3.09 -8.25 6.51
C VAL A 10 4.23 -7.35 7.01
N PRO A 11 5.49 -7.82 7.00
CA PRO A 11 6.59 -7.00 7.47
C PRO A 11 6.80 -5.73 6.65
N GLY A 12 7.13 -4.63 7.33
CA GLY A 12 7.32 -3.30 6.72
C GLY A 12 8.24 -3.25 5.48
N PRO A 13 9.36 -4.00 5.42
CA PRO A 13 10.22 -4.04 4.23
C PRO A 13 9.49 -4.52 2.97
N PHE A 14 8.59 -5.50 3.08
CA PHE A 14 7.81 -5.99 1.94
C PHE A 14 6.79 -4.96 1.47
N ILE A 15 6.17 -4.23 2.39
CA ILE A 15 5.28 -3.10 2.08
C ILE A 15 6.03 -1.98 1.37
N ALA A 16 7.24 -1.64 1.85
CA ALA A 16 8.09 -0.64 1.22
C ALA A 16 8.47 -1.04 -0.20
N GLN A 17 8.89 -2.30 -0.41
CA GLN A 17 9.16 -2.85 -1.74
C GLN A 17 7.92 -2.80 -2.65
N ALA A 18 6.76 -3.21 -2.14
CA ALA A 18 5.50 -3.15 -2.90
C ALA A 18 5.16 -1.72 -3.34
N SER A 19 5.36 -0.73 -2.47
CA SER A 19 5.08 0.67 -2.81
C SER A 19 5.97 1.24 -3.92
N GLN A 20 7.14 0.64 -4.17
CA GLN A 20 8.06 1.08 -5.22
C GLN A 20 7.60 0.67 -6.63
N THR A 21 6.66 -0.27 -6.75
CA THR A 21 6.10 -0.69 -8.04
C THR A 21 4.94 0.20 -8.49
N LEU A 22 4.42 1.03 -7.59
CA LEU A 22 3.34 1.95 -7.86
C LEU A 22 3.84 3.19 -8.62
N PRO A 23 3.01 3.81 -9.48
CA PRO A 23 3.34 5.09 -10.07
C PRO A 23 3.51 6.17 -8.98
N PRO A 24 4.20 7.29 -9.28
CA PRO A 24 4.29 8.41 -8.36
C PRO A 24 2.90 8.88 -7.89
N ALA A 25 2.68 8.89 -6.57
CA ALA A 25 1.36 9.16 -5.99
C ALA A 25 0.75 10.50 -6.45
N ALA A 26 1.57 11.52 -6.73
CA ALA A 26 1.11 12.82 -7.19
C ALA A 26 0.35 12.74 -8.54
N GLY A 27 0.80 11.89 -9.47
CA GLY A 27 0.22 11.75 -10.81
C GLY A 27 -0.75 10.57 -10.98
N ALA A 28 -0.86 9.69 -10.00
CA ALA A 28 -1.74 8.53 -10.08
C ALA A 28 -3.23 8.90 -10.00
N GLU A 29 -4.07 8.11 -10.68
CA GLU A 29 -5.54 8.17 -10.55
C GLU A 29 -5.97 7.96 -9.10
N ASP A 30 -7.09 8.57 -8.72
CA ASP A 30 -7.68 8.41 -7.39
C ASP A 30 -8.50 7.11 -7.32
N ARG A 31 -7.78 5.98 -7.28
CA ARG A 31 -8.31 4.63 -7.16
C ARG A 31 -7.44 3.79 -6.24
N ASP A 32 -7.94 2.62 -5.88
CA ASP A 32 -7.15 1.61 -5.17
C ASP A 32 -6.20 0.89 -6.15
N TYR A 33 -5.01 0.57 -5.68
CA TYR A 33 -3.98 -0.12 -6.44
C TYR A 33 -3.55 -1.38 -5.71
N ASP A 34 -3.66 -2.51 -6.39
CA ASP A 34 -3.22 -3.79 -5.87
C ASP A 34 -1.80 -4.11 -6.33
N VAL A 35 -0.99 -4.56 -5.40
CA VAL A 35 0.36 -5.07 -5.67
C VAL A 35 0.46 -6.48 -5.07
N VAL A 36 0.87 -7.43 -5.89
CA VAL A 36 1.13 -8.81 -5.46
C VAL A 36 2.62 -8.98 -5.21
N ILE A 37 2.98 -9.47 -4.02
CA ILE A 37 4.37 -9.67 -3.59
C ILE A 37 4.57 -11.01 -2.90
N GLU A 38 5.80 -11.51 -2.92
CA GLU A 38 6.24 -12.61 -2.05
C GLU A 38 6.69 -12.06 -0.69
N ALA A 39 5.94 -12.36 0.38
CA ALA A 39 6.15 -11.83 1.72
C ALA A 39 6.80 -12.87 2.66
N GLY A 40 7.83 -13.57 2.18
CA GLY A 40 8.56 -14.57 2.95
C GLY A 40 7.66 -15.73 3.41
N HIS A 41 7.61 -15.99 4.72
CA HIS A 41 6.82 -17.09 5.28
C HIS A 41 5.30 -16.93 5.15
N LEU A 42 4.82 -15.72 4.81
CA LEU A 42 3.41 -15.48 4.52
C LEU A 42 3.01 -15.90 3.09
N GLY A 43 3.99 -16.23 2.25
CA GLY A 43 3.79 -16.57 0.84
C GLY A 43 3.38 -15.35 0.01
N THR A 44 2.63 -15.62 -1.06
CA THR A 44 2.12 -14.60 -1.97
C THR A 44 0.99 -13.81 -1.33
N VAL A 45 1.16 -12.50 -1.25
CA VAL A 45 0.21 -11.58 -0.62
C VAL A 45 -0.17 -10.48 -1.61
N ARG A 46 -1.47 -10.21 -1.73
CA ARG A 46 -1.99 -9.01 -2.40
C ARG A 46 -2.13 -7.90 -1.37
N VAL A 47 -1.47 -6.76 -1.62
CA VAL A 47 -1.55 -5.56 -0.81
C VAL A 47 -2.27 -4.48 -1.59
N THR A 48 -3.33 -3.93 -1.01
CA THR A 48 -4.09 -2.83 -1.60
C THR A 48 -3.62 -1.50 -1.00
N PHE A 49 -3.23 -0.59 -1.88
CA PHE A 49 -2.79 0.76 -1.57
C PHE A 49 -3.84 1.77 -2.00
N ARG A 50 -4.03 2.78 -1.15
CA ARG A 50 -4.84 3.95 -1.46
C ARG A 50 -3.96 5.20 -1.48
N LYS A 51 -4.18 6.05 -2.47
CA LYS A 51 -3.56 7.38 -2.53
C LYS A 51 -4.10 8.23 -1.38
N GLN A 52 -3.21 8.90 -0.65
CA GLN A 52 -3.55 9.78 0.46
C GLN A 52 -2.87 11.12 0.30
N LYS A 53 -3.50 12.16 0.85
CA LYS A 53 -2.99 13.53 0.85
C LYS A 53 -2.72 13.98 2.28
N ALA A 54 -1.47 14.33 2.57
CA ALA A 54 -1.13 15.09 3.76
C ALA A 54 -1.02 16.57 3.38
N LYS A 55 -1.66 17.46 4.14
CA LYS A 55 -1.57 18.92 3.97
C LYS A 55 -0.96 19.54 5.22
N ARG A 56 0.07 20.37 5.05
CA ARG A 56 0.66 21.19 6.12
C ARG A 56 0.83 22.62 5.62
N GLY A 57 -0.02 23.52 6.10
CA GLY A 57 -0.07 24.91 5.63
C GLY A 57 -0.31 24.97 4.12
N LYS A 58 0.63 25.62 3.40
CA LYS A 58 0.61 25.75 1.93
C LYS A 58 1.12 24.51 1.18
N HIS A 59 1.72 23.54 1.87
CA HIS A 59 2.31 22.35 1.24
C HIS A 59 1.34 21.17 1.29
N SER A 60 1.29 20.41 0.19
CA SER A 60 0.57 19.14 0.11
C SER A 60 1.54 18.06 -0.38
N HIS A 61 1.48 16.89 0.23
CA HIS A 61 2.24 15.71 -0.17
C HIS A 61 1.27 14.56 -0.43
N TRP A 62 1.44 13.90 -1.58
CA TRP A 62 0.69 12.70 -1.94
C TRP A 62 1.56 11.48 -1.67
N PHE A 63 0.99 10.47 -1.03
CA PHE A 63 1.70 9.25 -0.68
C PHE A 63 0.78 8.04 -0.77
N TRP A 64 1.37 6.86 -0.89
CA TRP A 64 0.67 5.59 -0.85
C TRP A 64 0.49 5.14 0.59
N ARG A 65 -0.73 4.77 0.96
CA ARG A 65 -1.03 4.13 2.24
C ARG A 65 -1.51 2.69 1.97
N PRO A 66 -0.81 1.67 2.46
CA PRO A 66 -1.36 0.32 2.49
C PRO A 66 -2.52 0.30 3.48
N TYR A 67 -3.68 -0.24 3.10
CA TYR A 67 -4.82 -0.30 4.01
C TYR A 67 -5.45 -1.69 4.12
N ARG A 68 -5.17 -2.60 3.19
CA ARG A 68 -5.59 -4.00 3.25
C ARG A 68 -4.53 -4.92 2.67
N ALA A 69 -4.41 -6.12 3.23
CA ALA A 69 -3.67 -7.21 2.59
C ALA A 69 -4.42 -8.54 2.75
N GLU A 70 -4.31 -9.41 1.76
CA GLU A 70 -4.91 -10.74 1.72
C GLU A 70 -3.98 -11.75 1.05
N GLN A 71 -4.15 -13.04 1.35
CA GLN A 71 -3.45 -14.09 0.59
C GLN A 71 -3.93 -14.04 -0.86
N ALA A 72 -2.99 -14.10 -1.80
CA ALA A 72 -3.25 -13.93 -3.23
C ALA A 72 -3.81 -15.20 -3.90
#